data_AF-A0A2V6TL37-F1
#
_entry.id   AF-A0A2V6TL37-F1
#
_cell.length_a   1.000
_cell.length_b   1.000
_cell.length_c   1.000
_cell.angle_alpha   90.00
_cell.angle_beta   90.00
_cell.angle_gamma   90.00
#
_symmetry.space_group_name_H-M   'P 1'
#
loop_
_entity.id
_entity.type
_entity.pdbx_description
1 polymer ?
#
loop_
_entity_poly.entity_id
_entity_poly.type
_entity_poly.pdbx_seq_one_letter_code
_entity_poly.pdbx_strand_id
1 'polypeptide(L)'
;MRQLAAFEKDIVNAVRRYNKGEIDSISLAPGGEEVDVSANADLLVRGHGGPERVFTVISVSAVNRLIRGQSAADDLLDDFYAAGGPLIIVRQMSADVIARGVLKHLRMERALEC
;
A
#
# COMPACT_ATOMS: atom_id res chain seq x y z
N MET A 1 3.88 2.49 -17.54
CA MET A 1 3.99 1.01 -17.59
C MET A 1 5.35 0.46 -17.14
N ARG A 2 6.50 0.82 -17.74
CA ARG A 2 7.82 0.26 -17.31
C ARG A 2 8.21 0.57 -15.86
N GLN A 3 7.85 1.75 -15.33
CA GLN A 3 8.15 2.15 -13.95
C GLN A 3 7.35 1.35 -12.91
N LEU A 4 6.08 1.03 -13.19
CA LEU A 4 5.22 0.25 -12.29
C LEU A 4 5.73 -1.19 -12.14
N ALA A 5 6.05 -1.85 -13.25
CA ALA A 5 6.61 -3.20 -13.23
C ALA A 5 7.97 -3.28 -12.51
N ALA A 6 8.81 -2.24 -12.67
CA ALA A 6 10.08 -2.16 -11.94
C ALA A 6 9.84 -1.98 -10.43
N PHE A 7 8.93 -1.08 -10.06
CA PHE A 7 8.59 -0.82 -8.66
C PHE A 7 7.95 -2.04 -7.97
N GLU A 8 7.04 -2.72 -8.66
CA GLU A 8 6.46 -3.98 -8.20
C GLU A 8 7.54 -5.05 -7.97
N LYS A 9 8.45 -5.21 -8.94
CA LYS A 9 9.60 -6.12 -8.80
C LYS A 9 10.45 -5.77 -7.59
N ASP A 10 10.69 -4.48 -7.33
CA ASP A 10 11.44 -4.02 -6.16
C ASP A 10 10.71 -4.34 -4.85
N ILE A 11 9.38 -4.18 -4.80
CA ILE A 11 8.56 -4.56 -3.64
C ILE A 11 8.64 -6.07 -3.40
N VAL A 12 8.46 -6.88 -4.43
CA VAL A 12 8.56 -8.34 -4.33
C VAL A 12 9.94 -8.75 -3.80
N ASN A 13 11.01 -8.14 -4.32
CA ASN A 13 12.38 -8.39 -3.84
C ASN A 13 12.59 -7.94 -2.40
N ALA A 14 12.02 -6.79 -2.00
CA ALA A 14 12.08 -6.31 -0.62
C ALA A 14 11.34 -7.26 0.33
N VAL A 15 10.12 -7.69 -0.01
CA VAL A 15 9.38 -8.67 0.78
C VAL A 15 10.18 -9.96 0.92
N ARG A 16 10.73 -10.52 -0.16
CA ARG A 16 11.57 -11.73 -0.09
C ARG A 16 12.76 -11.61 0.88
N ARG A 17 13.34 -10.42 1.06
CA ARG A 17 14.44 -10.18 2.00
C ARG A 17 14.00 -10.26 3.47
N TYR A 18 12.77 -9.85 3.79
CA TYR A 18 12.31 -9.72 5.18
C TYR A 18 11.24 -10.74 5.60
N ASN A 19 10.63 -11.41 4.62
CA ASN A 19 9.58 -12.41 4.81
C ASN A 19 10.17 -13.67 5.44
N LYS A 20 9.61 -14.06 6.58
CA LYS A 20 9.89 -15.29 7.33
C LYS A 20 8.73 -16.29 7.21
N GLY A 21 7.98 -16.22 6.11
CA GLY A 21 6.79 -17.04 5.87
C GLY A 21 5.47 -16.37 6.25
N GLU A 22 5.43 -15.04 6.35
CA GLU A 22 4.20 -14.29 6.60
C GLU A 22 3.40 -13.98 5.32
N ILE A 23 4.05 -13.91 4.16
CA ILE A 23 3.43 -13.56 2.87
C ILE A 23 3.64 -14.68 1.85
N ASP A 24 2.56 -15.12 1.22
CA ASP A 24 2.58 -16.06 0.09
C ASP A 24 2.74 -15.32 -1.25
N SER A 25 2.02 -14.21 -1.44
CA SER A 25 2.14 -13.36 -2.63
C SER A 25 1.93 -11.87 -2.34
N ILE A 26 2.57 -11.02 -3.13
CA ILE A 26 2.38 -9.57 -3.16
C ILE A 26 2.52 -9.06 -4.60
N SER A 27 1.61 -8.18 -5.01
CA SER A 27 1.62 -7.51 -6.31
C SER A 27 1.02 -6.11 -6.18
N LEU A 28 1.19 -5.27 -7.20
CA LEU A 28 0.35 -4.08 -7.32
C LEU A 28 -1.10 -4.51 -7.58
N ALA A 29 -2.08 -3.82 -6.98
CA ALA A 29 -3.48 -4.13 -7.21
C ALA A 29 -3.88 -3.73 -8.65
N PRO A 30 -4.56 -4.61 -9.40
CA PRO A 30 -5.05 -4.28 -10.73
C PRO A 30 -6.20 -3.29 -10.64
N GLY A 31 -6.21 -2.26 -11.50
CA GLY A 31 -7.32 -1.32 -11.60
C GLY A 31 -7.36 -0.22 -10.54
N GLY A 32 -6.29 -0.02 -9.75
CA GLY A 32 -6.15 1.21 -8.97
C GLY A 32 -6.13 2.40 -9.94
N GLU A 33 -7.19 3.20 -9.91
CA GLU A 33 -7.46 4.24 -10.92
C GLU A 33 -6.33 5.28 -10.99
N GLU A 34 -5.52 5.41 -9.93
CA GLU A 34 -4.35 6.29 -9.87
C GLU A 34 -3.23 5.70 -9.01
N VAL A 35 -2.37 4.84 -9.58
CA VAL A 35 -1.10 4.48 -8.94
C VAL A 35 -0.04 5.51 -9.31
N ASP A 36 0.15 6.54 -8.47
CA ASP A 36 1.33 7.39 -8.50
C ASP A 36 2.36 6.83 -7.53
N VAL A 37 3.34 6.07 -8.04
CA VAL A 37 4.41 5.45 -7.24
C VAL A 37 5.20 6.43 -6.35
N SER A 38 5.07 7.74 -6.57
CA SER A 38 5.65 8.77 -5.71
C SER A 38 4.73 9.19 -4.56
N ALA A 39 3.41 8.97 -4.68
CA ALA A 39 2.37 9.47 -3.80
C ALA A 39 1.56 8.35 -3.10
N ASN A 40 1.14 7.32 -3.82
CA ASN A 40 0.29 6.23 -3.35
C ASN A 40 0.50 4.92 -4.15
N ALA A 41 0.20 3.79 -3.54
CA ALA A 41 0.15 2.50 -4.22
C ALA A 41 -0.79 1.54 -3.50
N ASP A 42 -1.65 0.86 -4.25
CA ASP A 42 -2.44 -0.25 -3.75
C ASP A 42 -1.73 -1.57 -4.03
N LEU A 43 -1.71 -2.43 -3.02
CA LEU A 43 -1.00 -3.70 -3.03
C LEU A 43 -1.97 -4.82 -2.74
N LEU A 44 -2.02 -5.79 -3.63
CA LEU A 44 -2.72 -7.04 -3.40
C LEU A 44 -1.78 -7.97 -2.65
N VAL A 45 -2.13 -8.32 -1.41
CA VAL A 45 -1.30 -9.12 -0.51
C VAL A 45 -2.06 -10.35 -0.06
N ARG A 46 -1.45 -11.52 -0.22
CA ARG A 46 -1.91 -12.76 0.38
C ARG A 46 -0.97 -13.15 1.51
N GLY A 47 -1.46 -13.01 2.74
CA GLY A 47 -0.78 -13.51 3.92
C GLY A 47 -0.82 -15.03 3.96
N HIS A 48 0.18 -15.66 4.59
CA HIS A 48 0.26 -17.10 4.68
C HIS A 48 -0.97 -17.70 5.39
N GLY A 49 -1.70 -18.56 4.67
CA GLY A 49 -2.94 -19.19 5.15
C GLY A 49 -4.13 -18.24 5.30
N GLY A 50 -4.00 -16.98 4.89
CA GLY A 50 -5.03 -15.95 5.02
C GLY A 50 -5.69 -15.58 3.69
N PRO A 51 -6.81 -14.84 3.73
CA PRO A 51 -7.42 -14.29 2.53
C PRO A 51 -6.52 -13.24 1.89
N GLU A 52 -6.69 -13.05 0.59
CA GLU A 52 -6.08 -11.96 -0.15
C GLU A 52 -6.77 -10.63 0.21
N ARG A 53 -5.98 -9.57 0.40
CA ARG A 53 -6.46 -8.25 0.82
C ARG A 53 -5.72 -7.14 0.08
N VAL A 54 -6.35 -5.98 -0.02
CA VAL A 54 -5.74 -4.77 -0.60
C VAL A 54 -5.19 -3.91 0.53
N PHE A 55 -3.89 -3.60 0.46
CA PHE A 55 -3.20 -2.63 1.30
C PHE A 55 -3.02 -1.34 0.53
N THR A 56 -3.49 -0.23 1.07
CA THR A 56 -3.22 1.09 0.51
C THR A 56 -2.01 1.69 1.21
N VAL A 57 -0.98 2.03 0.44
CA VAL A 57 0.19 2.75 0.94
C VAL A 57 0.16 4.17 0.42
N ILE A 58 0.21 5.15 1.32
CA ILE A 58 0.14 6.56 0.96
C ILE A 58 1.27 7.36 1.60
N SER A 59 1.85 8.28 0.85
CA SER A 59 2.87 9.19 1.34
C SER A 59 2.27 10.30 2.21
N VAL A 60 3.01 10.74 3.23
CA VAL A 60 2.63 11.92 4.04
C VAL A 60 2.47 13.17 3.16
N SER A 61 3.24 13.30 2.08
CA SER A 61 3.06 14.40 1.12
C SER A 61 1.72 14.34 0.41
N ALA A 62 1.26 13.16 0.01
CA ALA A 62 -0.05 12.98 -0.62
C ALA A 62 -1.18 13.30 0.37
N VAL A 63 -1.07 12.79 1.61
CA VAL A 63 -2.01 13.14 2.69
C VAL A 63 -2.07 14.66 2.93
N ASN A 64 -0.91 15.31 2.98
CA ASN A 64 -0.85 16.77 3.15
C ASN A 64 -1.47 17.53 1.97
N ARG A 65 -1.31 17.06 0.73
CA ARG A 65 -1.96 17.64 -0.45
C ARG A 65 -3.47 17.51 -0.36
N LEU A 66 -3.97 16.34 0.05
CA LEU A 66 -5.40 16.13 0.27
C LEU A 66 -5.95 17.11 1.32
N ILE A 67 -5.29 17.22 2.48
CA ILE A 67 -5.73 18.11 3.57
C ILE A 67 -5.66 19.59 3.17
N ARG A 68 -4.60 20.02 2.47
CA ARG A 68 -4.40 21.44 2.08
C ARG A 68 -5.16 21.84 0.82
N GLY A 69 -5.43 20.88 -0.06
CA GLY A 69 -6.19 21.06 -1.30
C GLY A 69 -7.68 21.35 -1.07
N GLN A 70 -8.18 21.10 0.14
CA GLN A 70 -9.56 21.41 0.56
C GLN A 70 -9.87 22.91 0.69
N SER A 71 -8.97 23.82 0.33
CA SER A 71 -9.20 25.27 0.49
C SER A 71 -9.83 25.99 -0.71
N ALA A 72 -10.13 25.35 -1.85
CA ALA A 72 -10.70 26.10 -3.00
C ALA A 72 -11.44 25.30 -4.10
N ALA A 73 -12.00 24.12 -3.86
CA ALA A 73 -12.77 23.42 -4.91
C ALA A 73 -14.07 22.80 -4.37
N ASP A 74 -15.15 23.52 -4.65
CA ASP A 74 -16.56 23.18 -4.42
C ASP A 74 -17.11 22.23 -5.51
N ASP A 75 -16.26 21.39 -6.13
CA ASP A 75 -16.61 20.58 -7.32
C ASP A 75 -16.04 19.13 -7.27
N LEU A 76 -15.84 18.55 -6.08
CA LEU A 76 -15.44 17.13 -5.97
C LEU A 76 -16.69 16.23 -6.00
N LEU A 77 -17.18 16.03 -7.23
CA LEU A 77 -17.85 14.80 -7.68
C LEU A 77 -16.86 13.62 -7.80
N ASP A 78 -15.65 13.73 -7.22
CA ASP A 78 -14.74 12.60 -7.08
C ASP A 78 -15.19 11.80 -5.87
N ASP A 79 -15.78 10.63 -6.12
CA ASP A 79 -16.17 9.68 -5.10
C ASP A 79 -14.92 9.24 -4.32
N PHE A 80 -14.59 9.94 -3.23
CA PHE A 80 -13.59 9.50 -2.27
C PHE A 80 -14.15 8.28 -1.52
N TYR A 81 -13.92 7.08 -2.04
CA TYR A 81 -14.21 5.85 -1.31
C TYR A 81 -12.92 5.30 -0.68
N ALA A 82 -12.96 5.11 0.64
CA ALA A 82 -11.97 4.29 1.33
C ALA A 82 -12.49 2.86 1.36
N ALA A 83 -11.91 1.97 0.57
CA ALA A 83 -12.12 0.54 0.78
C ALA A 83 -11.52 0.19 2.16
N GLY A 84 -12.25 -0.56 3.00
CA GLY A 84 -11.88 -0.87 4.40
C GLY A 84 -10.64 -1.74 4.60
N GLY A 85 -9.67 -1.71 3.69
CA GLY A 85 -8.40 -2.40 3.77
C GLY A 85 -7.37 -1.67 4.64
N PRO A 86 -6.22 -2.32 4.94
CA PRO A 86 -5.17 -1.71 5.75
C PRO A 86 -4.52 -0.51 5.07
N LEU A 87 -4.46 0.62 5.78
CA LEU A 87 -3.77 1.83 5.35
C LEU A 87 -2.37 1.92 5.99
N ILE A 88 -1.34 2.10 5.16
CA ILE A 88 0.04 2.33 5.59
C ILE A 88 0.46 3.73 5.17
N ILE A 89 0.73 4.61 6.14
CA ILE A 89 1.21 5.97 5.88
C ILE A 89 2.73 5.99 5.98
N VAL A 90 3.41 6.43 4.92
CA VAL A 90 4.87 6.45 4.82
C VAL A 90 5.39 7.85 4.55
N ARG A 91 6.59 8.17 5.05
CA ARG A 91 7.23 9.46 4.71
C ARG A 91 7.71 9.49 3.25
N GLN A 92 8.17 8.36 2.73
CA GLN A 92 8.68 8.21 1.38
C GLN A 92 8.25 6.85 0.81
N MET A 93 7.75 6.87 -0.42
CA MET A 93 7.44 5.66 -1.18
C MET A 93 8.74 4.94 -1.55
N SER A 94 8.97 3.78 -0.95
CA SER A 94 10.07 2.89 -1.32
C SER A 94 9.69 1.44 -1.04
N ALA A 95 10.18 0.53 -1.88
CA ALA A 95 9.91 -0.89 -1.76
C ALA A 95 10.26 -1.46 -0.38
N ASP A 96 11.40 -1.04 0.20
CA ASP A 96 11.84 -1.48 1.52
C ASP A 96 10.93 -1.00 2.67
N VAL A 97 10.42 0.22 2.59
CA VAL A 97 9.49 0.75 3.60
C VAL A 97 8.13 0.07 3.47
N ILE A 98 7.64 -0.09 2.24
CA ILE A 98 6.38 -0.78 1.93
C ILE A 98 6.41 -2.21 2.47
N ALA A 99 7.43 -3.00 2.09
CA ALA A 99 7.56 -4.38 2.52
C ALA A 99 7.58 -4.53 4.05
N ARG A 100 8.34 -3.67 4.74
CA ARG A 100 8.39 -3.65 6.20
C ARG A 100 7.06 -3.24 6.84
N GLY A 101 6.35 -2.29 6.24
CA GLY A 101 5.03 -1.86 6.69
C GLY A 101 4.01 -2.99 6.62
N VAL A 102 3.91 -3.66 5.45
CA VAL A 102 3.01 -4.80 5.25
C VAL A 102 3.34 -5.94 6.21
N LEU A 103 4.61 -6.35 6.30
CA LEU A 103 5.03 -7.43 7.21
C LEU A 103 4.77 -7.08 8.68
N LYS A 104 4.98 -5.82 9.08
CA LYS A 104 4.69 -5.39 10.45
C LYS A 104 3.19 -5.47 10.75
N HIS A 105 2.34 -5.04 9.82
CA HIS A 105 0.89 -5.14 9.98
C HIS A 105 0.44 -6.59 10.15
N LEU A 106 0.86 -7.49 9.25
CA LEU A 106 0.51 -8.92 9.33
C LEU A 106 0.97 -9.58 10.65
N ARG A 107 2.16 -9.20 11.15
CA ARG A 107 2.66 -9.67 12.45
C ARG A 107 1.82 -9.15 13.61
N MET A 108 1.33 -7.92 13.53
CA MET A 108 0.45 -7.35 14.56
C MET A 108 -0.91 -8.06 14.60
N GLU A 109 -1.50 -8.37 13.44
CA GLU A 109 -2.77 -9.13 13.38
C GLU A 109 -2.62 -10.51 14.04
N ARG A 110 -1.58 -11.27 13.69
CA ARG A 110 -1.32 -12.59 14.30
C ARG A 110 -1.11 -12.52 15.81
N ALA A 111 -0.48 -11.46 16.30
CA ALA A 111 -0.27 -11.27 17.74
C ALA A 111 -1.58 -10.96 18.50
N LEU A 112 -2.63 -10.50 17.81
CA LEU A 112 -3.95 -10.26 18.39
C LEU A 112 -4.83 -11.53 18.40
N GLU A 113 -4.47 -12.55 17.62
CA GLU A 113 -5.16 -13.84 17.54
C GLU A 113 -4.68 -14.85 18.61
N CYS A 114 -3.59 -14.54 19.33
CA CYS A 114 -3.00 -15.37 20.40
C CYS A 114 -3.38 -14.85 21.79
#